data_AF-A0A845RMW7-F1
#
_entry.id   AF-A0A845RMW7-F1
#
_cell.length_a   1.000
_cell.length_b   1.000
_cell.length_c   1.000
_cell.angle_alpha   90.00
_cell.angle_beta   90.00
_cell.angle_gamma   90.00
#
_symmetry.space_group_name_H-M   'P 1'
#
loop_
_entity.id
_entity.type
_entity.pdbx_description
1 polymer ?
#
loop_
_entity_poly.entity_id
_entity_poly.type
_entity_poly.pdbx_seq_one_letter_code
_entity_poly.pdbx_strand_id
1 'polypeptide(L)'
;MEGKRQNPETYYLAVLFITAIAAIFYGILWTSKTIDYEAVIQQNIPGVTSIEKMIGAQRAYQVDAAGKKYYAVCDSAVGYQSRIEAMTIVNQEGLVEKVIITQQGETPIFFERLYTRKLFDQFKNLSVKEPVYLGGASGYSGYLNERQTNNYIDRVTGSTVSSHAVAEAVNKGTAYIASKCFNTRWSNPYDGYQFNRQDLAMMMIYIIALATAFIKKLVRLRIWILLASFGIMGFFVKKFVAASNLFSLITLQIPGLTNLGWYVLIGGTLGFIVLLGKNIYCAWICPFGAAQEVINKAAGFKSLGISPQVTKKLKLAAPTILWVAIMLGTFLGDYGTLDYQPF
;
A
#
# COMPACT_ATOMS: atom_id res chain seq x y z
N MET A 1 -2.30 -11.09 -50.21
CA MET A 1 -1.84 -11.04 -48.79
C MET A 1 -1.16 -9.71 -48.58
N GLU A 2 -1.92 -8.65 -48.30
CA GLU A 2 -1.35 -7.34 -47.98
C GLU A 2 -0.81 -7.36 -46.55
N GLY A 3 0.51 -7.24 -46.41
CA GLY A 3 1.15 -7.09 -45.11
C GLY A 3 0.64 -5.81 -44.45
N LYS A 4 -0.04 -5.97 -43.30
CA LYS A 4 -0.36 -4.87 -42.38
C LYS A 4 0.92 -4.10 -42.10
N ARG A 5 1.15 -2.96 -42.77
CA ARG A 5 2.19 -1.99 -42.39
C ARG A 5 1.91 -1.59 -40.95
N GLN A 6 2.67 -2.13 -39.99
CA GLN A 6 2.53 -1.77 -38.59
C GLN A 6 2.83 -0.28 -38.44
N ASN A 7 1.89 0.45 -37.83
CA ASN A 7 2.01 1.88 -37.58
C ASN A 7 3.23 2.11 -36.65
N PRO A 8 4.16 3.04 -36.97
CA PRO A 8 5.35 3.30 -36.14
C PRO A 8 5.05 3.57 -34.66
N GLU A 9 3.86 4.11 -34.36
CA GLU A 9 3.39 4.33 -32.99
C GLU A 9 3.17 3.02 -32.23
N THR A 10 2.67 1.98 -32.91
CA THR A 10 2.46 0.66 -32.30
C THR A 10 3.80 0.03 -31.93
N TYR A 11 4.81 0.18 -32.78
CA TYR A 11 6.18 -0.27 -32.49
C TYR A 11 6.77 0.50 -31.31
N TYR A 12 6.64 1.83 -31.29
CA TYR A 12 7.08 2.67 -30.17
C TYR A 12 6.46 2.22 -28.84
N LEU A 13 5.14 2.03 -28.79
CA LEU A 13 4.45 1.56 -27.58
C LEU A 13 4.89 0.16 -27.16
N ALA A 14 5.14 -0.74 -28.13
CA ALA A 14 5.64 -2.08 -27.84
C ALA A 14 7.06 -2.03 -27.24
N VAL A 15 7.96 -1.18 -27.77
CA VAL A 15 9.31 -0.99 -27.22
C VAL A 15 9.25 -0.44 -25.80
N LEU A 16 8.45 0.60 -25.54
CA LEU A 16 8.26 1.11 -24.18
C LEU A 16 7.77 0.00 -23.25
N PHE A 17 6.76 -0.75 -23.65
CA PHE A 17 6.19 -1.81 -22.82
C PHE A 17 7.20 -2.92 -22.51
N ILE A 18 7.91 -3.44 -23.52
CA ILE A 18 8.90 -4.52 -23.36
C ILE A 18 10.05 -4.06 -22.46
N THR A 19 10.56 -2.85 -22.69
CA THR A 19 11.69 -2.33 -21.90
C THR A 19 11.27 -1.98 -20.47
N ALA A 20 10.05 -1.50 -20.23
CA ALA A 20 9.51 -1.32 -18.88
C ALA A 20 9.39 -2.67 -18.15
N ILE A 21 8.90 -3.71 -18.82
CA ILE A 21 8.84 -5.06 -18.23
C ILE A 21 10.24 -5.55 -17.88
N ALA A 22 11.21 -5.42 -18.79
CA ALA A 22 12.59 -5.82 -18.54
C ALA A 22 13.20 -5.09 -17.33
N ALA A 23 12.95 -3.78 -17.22
CA ALA A 23 13.38 -2.98 -16.07
C ALA A 23 12.75 -3.46 -14.75
N ILE A 24 11.44 -3.74 -14.75
CA ILE A 24 10.74 -4.30 -13.59
C ILE A 24 11.36 -5.62 -13.14
N PHE A 25 11.58 -6.56 -14.07
CA PHE A 25 12.22 -7.84 -13.76
C PHE A 25 13.63 -7.67 -13.22
N TYR A 26 14.41 -6.74 -13.78
CA TYR A 26 15.74 -6.42 -13.29
C TYR A 26 15.68 -5.87 -11.85
N GLY A 27 14.78 -4.93 -11.55
CA GLY A 27 14.60 -4.39 -10.20
C GLY A 27 14.24 -5.47 -9.18
N ILE A 28 13.26 -6.32 -9.48
CA ILE A 28 12.83 -7.38 -8.56
C ILE A 28 13.97 -8.36 -8.24
N LEU A 29 14.78 -8.73 -9.24
CA LEU A 29 15.81 -9.75 -9.10
C LEU A 29 17.12 -9.22 -8.52
N TRP A 30 17.48 -7.96 -8.76
CA TRP A 30 18.84 -7.47 -8.56
C TRP A 30 18.98 -6.32 -7.56
N THR A 31 17.90 -5.64 -7.18
CA THR A 31 17.96 -4.51 -6.22
C THR A 31 17.54 -4.88 -4.79
N SER A 32 17.45 -6.17 -4.43
CA SER A 32 17.15 -6.55 -3.05
C SER A 32 18.29 -6.12 -2.12
N LYS A 33 18.07 -5.07 -1.32
CA LYS A 33 19.01 -4.66 -0.27
C LYS A 33 19.19 -5.82 0.72
N THR A 34 20.41 -6.32 0.85
CA THR A 34 20.78 -7.24 1.93
C THR A 34 20.89 -6.46 3.23
N ILE A 35 20.00 -6.73 4.18
CA ILE A 35 20.02 -6.09 5.49
C ILE A 35 20.87 -6.94 6.42
N ASP A 36 21.90 -6.33 7.03
CA ASP A 36 22.67 -6.95 8.10
C ASP A 36 21.92 -6.80 9.43
N TYR A 37 21.08 -7.78 9.73
CA TYR A 37 20.25 -7.78 10.94
C TYR A 37 21.08 -7.84 12.22
N GLU A 38 22.24 -8.50 12.20
CA GLU A 38 23.11 -8.59 13.38
C GLU A 38 23.73 -7.23 13.69
N ALA A 39 24.17 -6.49 12.67
CA ALA A 39 24.64 -5.11 12.84
C ALA A 39 23.54 -4.20 13.41
N VAL A 40 22.29 -4.33 12.94
CA VAL A 40 21.15 -3.57 13.49
C VAL A 40 20.93 -3.91 14.97
N ILE A 41 21.03 -5.18 15.35
CA ILE A 41 20.90 -5.61 16.75
C ILE A 41 22.03 -5.01 17.60
N GLN A 42 23.30 -5.13 17.17
CA GLN A 42 24.46 -4.61 17.87
C GLN A 42 24.40 -3.09 18.08
N GLN A 43 23.86 -2.35 17.11
CA GLN A 43 23.71 -0.90 17.20
C GLN A 43 22.65 -0.49 18.25
N ASN A 44 21.63 -1.33 18.47
CA ASN A 44 20.45 -0.97 19.27
C ASN A 44 20.39 -1.63 20.65
N ILE A 45 21.16 -2.68 20.89
CA ILE A 45 21.30 -3.33 22.19
C ILE A 45 22.75 -3.13 22.65
N PRO A 46 23.01 -2.32 23.70
CA PRO A 46 24.37 -2.12 24.19
C PRO A 46 24.89 -3.38 24.91
N GLY A 47 26.16 -3.73 24.69
CA GLY A 47 26.83 -4.81 25.41
C GLY A 47 26.42 -6.23 24.99
N VAL A 48 26.08 -6.43 23.72
CA VAL A 48 25.80 -7.76 23.14
C VAL A 48 27.00 -8.68 23.30
N THR A 49 26.75 -9.87 23.85
CA THR A 49 27.72 -10.95 24.00
C THR A 49 27.49 -12.08 23.01
N SER A 50 26.23 -12.34 22.64
CA SER A 50 25.85 -13.39 21.69
C SER A 50 24.61 -12.99 20.91
N ILE A 51 24.51 -13.45 19.66
CA ILE A 51 23.31 -13.37 18.84
C ILE A 51 23.08 -14.75 18.26
N GLU A 52 21.97 -15.38 18.62
CA GLU A 52 21.60 -16.71 18.14
C GLU A 52 20.29 -16.62 17.37
N LYS A 53 20.30 -17.06 16.11
CA LYS A 53 19.08 -17.11 15.30
C LYS A 53 18.15 -18.21 15.81
N MET A 54 16.91 -17.86 16.11
CA MET A 54 15.90 -18.80 16.59
C MET A 54 15.40 -19.72 15.46
N ILE A 55 15.08 -20.96 15.81
CA ILE A 55 14.50 -21.94 14.88
C ILE A 55 13.04 -21.56 14.58
N GLY A 56 12.73 -21.30 13.31
CA GLY A 56 11.35 -21.00 12.88
C GLY A 56 11.28 -20.35 11.51
N ALA A 57 10.05 -20.06 11.08
CA ALA A 57 9.78 -19.37 9.82
C ALA A 57 10.02 -17.85 9.93
N GLN A 58 9.84 -17.25 11.11
CA GLN A 58 10.16 -15.84 11.34
C GLN A 58 11.66 -15.60 11.49
N ARG A 59 12.10 -14.40 11.09
CA ARG A 59 13.45 -13.90 11.37
C ARG A 59 13.52 -13.41 12.80
N ALA A 60 13.84 -14.32 13.73
CA ALA A 60 13.96 -14.01 15.14
C ALA A 60 15.33 -14.41 15.68
N TYR A 61 15.81 -13.67 16.66
CA TYR A 61 17.12 -13.81 17.28
C TYR A 61 16.97 -13.72 18.80
N GLN A 62 17.64 -14.61 19.51
CA GLN A 62 17.91 -14.47 20.94
C GLN A 62 19.24 -13.74 21.10
N VAL A 63 19.27 -12.74 21.96
CA VAL A 63 20.43 -11.88 22.17
C VAL A 63 20.74 -11.85 23.65
N ASP A 64 21.93 -12.31 24.05
CA ASP A 64 22.43 -12.07 25.41
C ASP A 64 23.22 -10.76 25.40
N ALA A 65 22.88 -9.84 26.30
CA ALA A 65 23.56 -8.56 26.44
C ALA A 65 23.62 -8.12 27.90
N ALA A 66 24.81 -7.77 28.39
CA ALA A 66 25.04 -7.32 29.77
C ALA A 66 24.38 -8.22 30.86
N GLY A 67 24.38 -9.54 30.65
CA GLY A 67 23.79 -10.51 31.59
C GLY A 67 22.26 -10.62 31.55
N LYS A 68 21.59 -9.97 30.59
CA LYS A 68 20.16 -10.07 30.34
C LYS A 68 19.87 -10.69 28.98
N LYS A 69 18.70 -11.31 28.87
CA LYS A 69 18.19 -11.86 27.61
C LYS A 69 17.27 -10.87 26.91
N TYR A 70 17.45 -10.75 25.60
CA TYR A 70 16.59 -10.01 24.70
C TYR A 70 16.19 -10.90 23.52
N TYR A 71 15.07 -10.56 22.90
CA TYR A 71 14.59 -11.20 21.68
C TYR A 71 14.39 -10.12 20.62
N ALA A 72 14.99 -10.28 19.46
CA ALA A 72 14.78 -9.41 18.31
C ALA A 72 14.02 -10.19 17.23
N VAL A 73 12.86 -9.68 16.78
CA VAL A 73 12.04 -10.33 15.76
C VAL A 73 11.70 -9.36 14.66
N CYS A 74 11.88 -9.79 13.41
CA CYS A 74 11.49 -9.03 12.22
C CYS A 74 10.27 -9.64 11.58
N ASP A 75 9.28 -8.80 11.30
CA ASP A 75 8.14 -9.15 10.44
C ASP A 75 7.73 -7.92 9.63
N SER A 76 6.81 -8.08 8.68
CA SER A 76 6.42 -7.02 7.76
C SER A 76 4.93 -7.02 7.43
N ALA A 77 4.43 -5.83 7.11
CA ALA A 77 3.07 -5.62 6.62
C ALA A 77 3.08 -4.69 5.41
N VAL A 78 1.98 -4.71 4.64
CA VAL A 78 1.82 -3.82 3.48
C VAL A 78 1.39 -2.44 3.96
N GLY A 79 2.24 -1.44 3.73
CA GLY A 79 2.00 -0.02 3.98
C GLY A 79 1.21 0.65 2.86
N TYR A 80 1.41 1.95 2.70
CA TYR A 80 0.70 2.74 1.69
C TYR A 80 1.24 2.51 0.27
N GLN A 81 2.56 2.40 0.13
CA GLN A 81 3.26 2.14 -1.13
C GLN A 81 4.07 0.87 -1.11
N SER A 82 4.64 0.56 0.06
CA SER A 82 5.66 -0.46 0.21
C SER A 82 5.34 -1.41 1.36
N ARG A 83 5.98 -2.59 1.36
CA ARG A 83 6.06 -3.37 2.59
C ARG A 83 6.99 -2.68 3.59
N ILE A 84 6.49 -2.49 4.80
CA ILE A 84 7.27 -1.99 5.93
C ILE A 84 7.69 -3.19 6.77
N GLU A 85 9.00 -3.41 6.89
CA GLU A 85 9.60 -4.39 7.81
C GLU A 85 10.01 -3.70 9.11
N ALA A 86 9.56 -4.26 10.23
CA ALA A 86 9.85 -3.77 11.56
C ALA A 86 10.55 -4.87 12.38
N MET A 87 11.71 -4.52 12.93
CA MET A 87 12.38 -5.27 13.99
C MET A 87 11.87 -4.79 15.35
N THR A 88 11.31 -5.71 16.12
CA THR A 88 10.88 -5.46 17.50
C THR A 88 11.86 -6.11 18.47
N ILE A 89 12.43 -5.31 19.37
CA ILE A 89 13.29 -5.79 20.45
C ILE A 89 12.43 -5.92 21.71
N VAL A 90 12.47 -7.10 22.33
CA VAL A 90 11.68 -7.49 23.49
C VAL A 90 12.64 -7.94 24.60
N ASN A 91 12.42 -7.50 25.83
CA ASN A 91 13.21 -7.95 26.96
C ASN A 91 12.74 -9.32 27.50
N GLN A 92 13.49 -9.88 28.44
CA GLN A 92 13.19 -11.16 29.08
C GLN A 92 11.86 -11.16 29.88
N GLU A 93 11.33 -9.99 30.25
CA GLU A 93 10.03 -9.86 30.94
C GLU A 93 8.84 -9.91 29.95
N GLY A 94 9.10 -9.80 28.65
CA GLY A 94 8.09 -9.77 27.60
C GLY A 94 7.54 -8.38 27.31
N LEU A 95 8.35 -7.35 27.56
CA LEU A 95 8.03 -5.96 27.24
C LEU A 95 8.85 -5.51 26.03
N VAL A 96 8.22 -4.72 25.16
CA VAL A 96 8.88 -4.13 24.00
C VAL A 96 9.82 -3.01 24.46
N GLU A 97 11.10 -3.12 24.11
CA GLU A 97 12.12 -2.09 24.39
C GLU A 97 12.20 -1.07 23.26
N LYS A 98 12.14 -1.55 22.02
CA LYS A 98 12.32 -0.72 20.83
C LYS A 98 11.69 -1.34 19.59
N VAL A 99 11.17 -0.50 18.70
CA VAL A 99 10.75 -0.86 17.34
C VAL A 99 11.64 -0.10 16.36
N ILE A 100 12.23 -0.82 15.40
CA ILE A 100 13.17 -0.30 14.41
C ILE A 100 12.67 -0.69 13.03
N ILE A 101 12.63 0.26 12.10
CA ILE A 101 12.27 -0.02 10.71
C ILE A 101 13.52 -0.43 9.95
N THR A 102 13.53 -1.65 9.43
CA THR A 102 14.66 -2.22 8.69
C THR A 102 14.50 -2.02 7.18
N GLN A 103 13.26 -2.01 6.69
CA GLN A 103 12.95 -1.80 5.28
C GLN A 103 11.64 -1.05 5.10
N GLN A 104 11.63 -0.05 4.23
CA GLN A 104 10.43 0.69 3.79
C GLN A 104 10.74 1.44 2.48
N GLY A 105 9.70 1.78 1.74
CA GLY A 105 9.73 2.63 0.53
C GLY A 105 8.44 3.45 0.42
N GLU A 106 8.03 4.05 1.53
CA GLU A 106 6.88 4.95 1.63
C GLU A 106 7.28 6.38 1.23
N THR A 107 6.29 7.24 0.94
CA THR A 107 6.56 8.65 0.64
C THR A 107 7.33 9.30 1.79
N PRO A 108 8.54 9.84 1.57
CA PRO A 108 9.43 10.26 2.64
C PRO A 108 8.77 11.22 3.64
N ILE A 109 8.06 12.24 3.16
CA ILE A 109 7.43 13.24 4.05
C ILE A 109 6.34 12.67 4.94
N PHE A 110 5.65 11.61 4.52
CA PHE A 110 4.62 10.97 5.32
C PHE A 110 5.21 9.94 6.28
N PHE A 111 6.28 9.25 5.87
CA PHE A 111 6.97 8.30 6.73
C PHE A 111 7.77 8.99 7.85
N GLU A 112 8.44 10.09 7.57
CA GLU A 112 9.14 10.92 8.56
C GLU A 112 8.21 11.47 9.66
N ARG A 113 6.89 11.56 9.38
CA ARG A 113 5.90 11.90 10.42
C ARG A 113 5.84 10.86 11.52
N LEU A 114 6.14 9.59 11.24
CA LEU A 114 6.13 8.53 12.26
C LEU A 114 7.24 8.76 13.28
N TYR A 115 8.42 9.19 12.83
CA TYR A 115 9.53 9.55 13.71
C TYR A 115 9.27 10.87 14.45
N THR A 116 8.90 11.93 13.72
CA THR A 116 8.69 13.25 14.34
C THR A 116 7.51 13.29 15.31
N ARG A 117 6.49 12.45 15.10
CA ARG A 117 5.36 12.27 16.03
C ARG A 117 5.57 11.14 17.04
N LYS A 118 6.79 10.58 17.12
CA LYS A 118 7.20 9.60 18.13
C LYS A 118 6.30 8.37 18.19
N LEU A 119 5.85 7.86 17.04
CA LEU A 119 5.03 6.64 16.99
C LEU A 119 5.78 5.45 17.62
N PHE A 120 7.07 5.31 17.31
CA PHE A 120 7.89 4.19 17.78
C PHE A 120 8.10 4.19 19.30
N ASP A 121 8.13 5.36 19.93
CA ASP A 121 8.27 5.49 21.38
C ASP A 121 7.04 4.95 22.12
N GLN A 122 5.85 4.98 21.49
CA GLN A 122 4.60 4.49 22.09
C GLN A 122 4.59 2.96 22.26
N PHE A 123 5.41 2.23 21.51
CA PHE A 123 5.56 0.79 21.70
C PHE A 123 6.37 0.42 22.93
N LYS A 124 7.15 1.35 23.49
CA LYS A 124 8.00 1.06 24.63
C LYS A 124 7.17 0.63 25.84
N ASN A 125 7.60 -0.43 26.51
CA ASN A 125 6.95 -1.07 27.66
C ASN A 125 5.59 -1.73 27.34
N LEU A 126 5.20 -1.85 26.07
CA LEU A 126 4.02 -2.64 25.70
C LEU A 126 4.31 -4.13 25.88
N SER A 127 3.29 -4.87 26.33
CA SER A 127 3.40 -6.31 26.60
C SER A 127 3.24 -7.11 25.32
N VAL A 128 4.10 -8.10 25.10
CA VAL A 128 3.94 -9.06 23.99
C VAL A 128 2.93 -10.17 24.31
N LYS A 129 2.46 -10.25 25.56
CA LYS A 129 1.50 -11.29 26.01
C LYS A 129 0.06 -11.01 25.57
N GLU A 130 -0.20 -9.81 25.06
CA GLU A 130 -1.48 -9.43 24.46
C GLU A 130 -1.19 -8.63 23.17
N PRO A 131 -2.13 -8.53 22.22
CA PRO A 131 -1.93 -7.77 20.99
C PRO A 131 -1.83 -6.26 21.26
N VAL A 132 -1.13 -5.54 20.38
CA VAL A 132 -1.06 -4.07 20.40
C VAL A 132 -2.14 -3.48 19.48
N TYR A 133 -3.09 -2.76 20.06
CA TYR A 133 -4.18 -2.12 19.30
C TYR A 133 -3.80 -0.72 18.79
N LEU A 134 -4.44 -0.30 17.70
CA LEU A 134 -4.23 1.02 17.09
C LEU A 134 -5.39 1.98 17.39
N GLY A 135 -5.12 2.96 18.24
CA GLY A 135 -6.01 4.07 18.57
C GLY A 135 -6.27 5.00 17.39
N GLY A 136 -7.51 5.50 17.29
CA GLY A 136 -7.93 6.47 16.28
C GLY A 136 -8.05 5.94 14.85
N ALA A 137 -7.70 4.69 14.56
CA ALA A 137 -7.73 4.09 13.22
C ALA A 137 -9.04 3.35 12.90
N SER A 138 -10.19 3.98 13.17
CA SER A 138 -11.51 3.39 12.90
C SER A 138 -11.61 2.91 11.43
N GLY A 139 -12.09 1.68 11.25
CA GLY A 139 -12.24 1.03 9.94
C GLY A 139 -11.01 0.23 9.48
N TYR A 140 -9.91 0.20 10.24
CA TYR A 140 -8.75 -0.66 9.99
C TYR A 140 -8.77 -1.87 10.93
N SER A 141 -8.15 -3.00 10.54
CA SER A 141 -7.94 -4.13 11.45
C SER A 141 -7.00 -3.73 12.58
N GLY A 142 -7.08 -4.40 13.73
CA GLY A 142 -6.28 -4.04 14.90
C GLY A 142 -6.69 -2.72 15.57
N TYR A 143 -7.72 -2.01 15.11
CA TYR A 143 -8.15 -0.78 15.77
C TYR A 143 -8.67 -1.01 17.20
N LEU A 144 -8.43 -0.02 18.06
CA LEU A 144 -8.93 -0.02 19.43
C LEU A 144 -10.45 0.27 19.45
N ASN A 145 -11.26 -0.79 19.55
CA ASN A 145 -12.72 -0.70 19.54
C ASN A 145 -13.32 -0.73 20.95
N GLU A 146 -13.44 0.41 21.63
CA GLU A 146 -13.99 0.54 23.01
C GLU A 146 -13.40 -0.45 24.05
N ARG A 147 -12.35 -1.19 23.70
CA ARG A 147 -11.70 -2.18 24.54
C ARG A 147 -10.91 -1.44 25.61
N GLN A 148 -11.08 -1.88 26.85
CA GLN A 148 -10.23 -1.45 27.95
C GLN A 148 -8.94 -2.28 27.93
N THR A 149 -7.90 -1.75 27.29
CA THR A 149 -6.55 -2.30 27.32
C THR A 149 -5.56 -1.14 27.38
N ASN A 150 -4.45 -1.35 28.07
CA ASN A 150 -3.34 -0.41 28.08
C ASN A 150 -2.30 -0.73 27.00
N ASN A 151 -2.52 -1.80 26.21
CA ASN A 151 -1.63 -2.25 25.16
C ASN A 151 -2.06 -1.68 23.81
N TYR A 152 -1.97 -0.36 23.68
CA TYR A 152 -2.31 0.33 22.44
C TYR A 152 -1.34 1.47 22.14
N ILE A 153 -1.32 1.88 20.88
CA ILE A 153 -0.64 3.08 20.41
C ILE A 153 -1.64 3.93 19.62
N ASP A 154 -1.44 5.24 19.56
CA ASP A 154 -2.21 6.14 18.72
C ASP A 154 -1.58 6.28 17.32
N ARG A 155 -2.43 6.20 16.29
CA ARG A 155 -2.01 6.43 14.92
C ARG A 155 -1.46 7.85 14.72
N VAL A 156 -0.58 8.00 13.74
CA VAL A 156 -0.15 9.32 13.27
C VAL A 156 -1.16 9.89 12.27
N THR A 157 -1.74 11.05 12.58
CA THR A 157 -2.65 11.74 11.66
C THR A 157 -1.94 12.13 10.37
N GLY A 158 -2.58 11.80 9.24
CA GLY A 158 -2.01 11.99 7.90
C GLY A 158 -1.08 10.85 7.45
N SER A 159 -0.74 9.90 8.34
CA SER A 159 0.08 8.72 8.00
C SER A 159 -0.54 7.45 8.60
N THR A 160 -1.87 7.33 8.52
CA THR A 160 -2.65 6.25 9.16
C THR A 160 -2.31 4.88 8.58
N VAL A 161 -2.17 4.75 7.25
CA VAL A 161 -1.89 3.46 6.60
C VAL A 161 -0.51 2.95 7.00
N SER A 162 0.51 3.80 6.98
CA SER A 162 1.86 3.43 7.43
C SER A 162 1.89 3.13 8.94
N SER A 163 1.13 3.87 9.77
CA SER A 163 1.00 3.56 11.21
C SER A 163 0.37 2.19 11.44
N HIS A 164 -0.67 1.86 10.66
CA HIS A 164 -1.34 0.55 10.69
C HIS A 164 -0.40 -0.59 10.29
N ALA A 165 0.34 -0.42 9.20
CA ALA A 165 1.32 -1.42 8.76
C ALA A 165 2.44 -1.64 9.78
N VAL A 166 2.95 -0.59 10.44
CA VAL A 166 3.93 -0.73 11.52
C VAL A 166 3.34 -1.54 12.68
N ALA A 167 2.12 -1.20 13.12
CA ALA A 167 1.46 -1.91 14.20
C ALA A 167 1.17 -3.38 13.85
N GLU A 168 0.76 -3.66 12.61
CA GLU A 168 0.55 -5.01 12.09
C GLU A 168 1.87 -5.82 12.07
N ALA A 169 2.95 -5.23 11.55
CA ALA A 169 4.26 -5.87 11.50
C ALA A 169 4.78 -6.20 12.91
N VAL A 170 4.66 -5.26 13.86
CA VAL A 170 5.02 -5.49 15.26
C VAL A 170 4.18 -6.62 15.85
N ASN A 171 2.86 -6.63 15.65
CA ASN A 171 2.00 -7.70 16.16
C ASN A 171 2.36 -9.08 15.59
N LYS A 172 2.66 -9.18 14.29
CA LYS A 172 3.08 -10.46 13.69
C LYS A 172 4.38 -10.97 14.29
N GLY A 173 5.36 -10.08 14.50
CA GLY A 173 6.61 -10.42 15.15
C GLY A 173 6.44 -10.80 16.62
N THR A 174 5.72 -9.99 17.40
CA THR A 174 5.52 -10.24 18.83
C THR A 174 4.64 -11.45 19.10
N ALA A 175 3.67 -11.78 18.24
CA ALA A 175 2.89 -13.02 18.34
C ALA A 175 3.79 -14.27 18.30
N TYR A 176 4.82 -14.26 17.44
CA TYR A 176 5.80 -15.34 17.39
C TYR A 176 6.59 -15.44 18.70
N ILE A 177 7.15 -14.33 19.16
CA ILE A 177 7.93 -14.28 20.42
C ILE A 177 7.08 -14.66 21.63
N ALA A 178 5.84 -14.19 21.71
CA ALA A 178 4.89 -14.55 22.76
C ALA A 178 4.67 -16.08 22.81
N SER A 179 4.48 -16.70 21.64
CA SER A 179 4.22 -18.14 21.54
C SER A 179 5.44 -19.00 21.87
N LYS A 180 6.64 -18.55 21.50
CA LYS A 180 7.89 -19.33 21.62
C LYS A 180 8.61 -19.10 22.94
N CYS A 181 8.67 -17.85 23.41
CA CYS A 181 9.45 -17.47 24.59
C CYS A 181 8.60 -17.32 25.86
N PHE A 182 7.31 -17.02 25.72
CA PHE A 182 6.42 -16.68 26.84
C PHE A 182 5.22 -17.60 26.99
N ASN A 183 5.17 -18.71 26.23
CA ASN A 183 4.09 -19.70 26.23
C ASN A 183 2.67 -19.08 26.16
N THR A 184 2.54 -17.94 25.48
CA THR A 184 1.30 -17.18 25.38
C THR A 184 0.87 -17.11 23.92
N ARG A 185 -0.39 -17.40 23.65
CA ARG A 185 -0.97 -17.30 22.30
C ARG A 185 -2.19 -16.41 22.35
N TRP A 186 -2.25 -15.47 21.42
CA TRP A 186 -3.39 -14.60 21.22
C TRP A 186 -3.71 -14.53 19.72
N SER A 187 -4.96 -14.23 19.40
CA SER A 187 -5.40 -14.03 18.02
C SER A 187 -4.96 -12.65 17.56
N ASN A 188 -4.25 -12.58 16.44
CA ASN A 188 -3.77 -11.32 15.90
C ASN A 188 -4.95 -10.51 15.35
N PRO A 189 -5.29 -9.35 15.95
CA PRO A 189 -6.47 -8.58 15.53
C PRO A 189 -6.30 -7.95 14.14
N TYR A 190 -5.10 -8.01 13.56
CA TYR A 190 -4.81 -7.51 12.22
C TYR A 190 -5.15 -8.53 11.11
N ASP A 191 -5.32 -9.82 11.45
CA ASP A 191 -5.66 -10.90 10.52
C ASP A 191 -7.17 -11.01 10.22
N GLY A 192 -8.00 -10.21 10.90
CA GLY A 192 -9.45 -10.20 10.69
C GLY A 192 -9.86 -9.60 9.34
N TYR A 193 -10.89 -10.18 8.71
CA TYR A 193 -11.48 -9.62 7.48
C TYR A 193 -12.11 -8.26 7.76
N GLN A 194 -11.65 -7.23 7.03
CA GLN A 194 -12.13 -5.85 7.17
C GLN A 194 -13.31 -5.60 6.22
N PHE A 195 -14.43 -6.30 6.40
CA PHE A 195 -15.63 -5.97 5.63
C PHE A 195 -16.34 -4.75 6.25
N ASN A 196 -16.21 -3.59 5.62
CA ASN A 196 -16.86 -2.37 6.08
C ASN A 196 -17.93 -1.87 5.11
N ARG A 197 -18.80 -0.98 5.58
CA ARG A 197 -19.83 -0.28 4.77
C ARG A 197 -19.22 0.46 3.58
N GLN A 198 -17.96 0.91 3.69
CA GLN A 198 -17.20 1.54 2.61
C GLN A 198 -16.94 0.57 1.47
N ASP A 199 -16.56 -0.68 1.76
CA ASP A 199 -16.32 -1.69 0.73
C ASP A 199 -17.63 -2.09 0.05
N LEU A 200 -18.73 -2.19 0.81
CA LEU A 200 -20.06 -2.40 0.24
C LEU A 200 -20.46 -1.28 -0.71
N ALA A 201 -20.29 -0.01 -0.31
CA ALA A 201 -20.59 1.14 -1.16
C ALA A 201 -19.75 1.15 -2.45
N MET A 202 -18.46 0.84 -2.34
CA MET A 202 -17.57 0.72 -3.50
C MET A 202 -18.02 -0.41 -4.44
N MET A 203 -18.32 -1.60 -3.91
CA MET A 203 -18.83 -2.72 -4.72
C MET A 203 -20.11 -2.35 -5.46
N MET A 204 -21.04 -1.66 -4.81
CA MET A 204 -22.27 -1.18 -5.44
C MET A 204 -21.99 -0.22 -6.60
N ILE A 205 -21.06 0.72 -6.44
CA ILE A 205 -20.64 1.61 -7.54
C ILE A 205 -20.03 0.81 -8.70
N TYR A 206 -19.17 -0.17 -8.42
CA TYR A 206 -18.59 -1.04 -9.45
C TYR A 206 -19.65 -1.86 -10.18
N ILE A 207 -20.65 -2.40 -9.49
CA ILE A 207 -21.77 -3.14 -10.09
C ILE A 207 -22.62 -2.21 -10.97
N ILE A 208 -22.96 -1.01 -10.50
CA ILE A 208 -23.70 -0.01 -11.28
C ILE A 208 -22.91 0.36 -12.54
N ALA A 209 -21.61 0.62 -12.40
CA ALA A 209 -20.73 0.95 -13.51
C ALA A 209 -20.63 -0.20 -14.53
N LEU A 210 -20.52 -1.45 -14.07
CA LEU A 210 -20.56 -2.64 -14.92
C LEU A 210 -21.90 -2.75 -15.65
N ALA A 211 -23.02 -2.52 -14.96
CA ALA A 211 -24.35 -2.56 -15.57
C ALA A 211 -24.51 -1.52 -16.70
N THR A 212 -23.80 -0.39 -16.66
CA THR A 212 -23.81 0.59 -17.77
C THR A 212 -23.26 0.02 -19.07
N ALA A 213 -22.39 -1.00 -19.01
CA ALA A 213 -21.86 -1.67 -20.20
C ALA A 213 -22.94 -2.48 -20.93
N PHE A 214 -23.98 -2.94 -20.22
CA PHE A 214 -25.04 -3.80 -20.75
C PHE A 214 -26.40 -3.07 -20.90
N ILE A 215 -26.68 -2.06 -20.08
CA ILE A 215 -27.97 -1.38 -20.01
C ILE A 215 -27.88 0.06 -20.55
N LYS A 216 -28.27 0.26 -21.82
CA LYS A 216 -28.23 1.57 -22.49
C LYS A 216 -29.01 2.68 -21.78
N LYS A 217 -30.07 2.34 -21.02
CA LYS A 217 -30.86 3.32 -20.26
C LYS A 217 -30.04 4.00 -19.16
N LEU A 218 -29.12 3.29 -18.51
CA LEU A 218 -28.25 3.87 -17.49
C LEU A 218 -27.29 4.91 -18.04
N VAL A 219 -26.94 4.81 -19.33
CA VAL A 219 -26.06 5.79 -19.98
C VAL A 219 -26.68 7.20 -20.00
N ARG A 220 -28.01 7.30 -20.06
CA ARG A 220 -28.71 8.59 -19.98
C ARG A 220 -28.57 9.26 -18.60
N LEU A 221 -28.30 8.47 -17.56
CA LEU A 221 -28.11 8.94 -16.19
C LEU A 221 -26.64 9.17 -15.85
N ARG A 222 -25.74 9.20 -16.84
CA ARG A 222 -24.28 9.26 -16.64
C ARG A 222 -23.84 10.36 -15.69
N ILE A 223 -24.35 11.57 -15.86
CA ILE A 223 -23.94 12.69 -15.00
C ILE A 223 -24.33 12.44 -13.53
N TRP A 224 -25.51 11.87 -13.28
CA TRP A 224 -25.97 11.54 -11.94
C TRP A 224 -25.14 10.41 -11.32
N ILE A 225 -24.79 9.39 -12.11
CA ILE A 225 -23.91 8.30 -11.67
C ILE A 225 -22.51 8.84 -11.34
N LEU A 226 -21.97 9.74 -12.16
CA LEU A 226 -20.68 10.39 -11.90
C LEU A 226 -20.70 11.27 -10.65
N LEU A 227 -21.78 12.03 -10.42
CA LEU A 227 -21.94 12.83 -9.21
C LEU A 227 -22.06 11.95 -7.96
N ALA A 228 -22.84 10.87 -8.04
CA ALA A 228 -22.94 9.89 -6.96
C ALA A 228 -21.58 9.22 -6.69
N SER A 229 -20.86 8.85 -7.76
CA SER A 229 -19.52 8.29 -7.67
C SER A 229 -18.52 9.28 -7.05
N PHE A 230 -18.57 10.56 -7.44
CA PHE A 230 -17.75 11.61 -6.84
C PHE A 230 -17.99 11.74 -5.33
N GLY A 231 -19.26 11.77 -4.90
CA GLY A 231 -19.62 11.80 -3.48
C GLY A 231 -19.17 10.54 -2.73
N ILE A 232 -19.52 9.37 -3.24
CA ILE A 232 -19.27 8.08 -2.57
C ILE A 232 -17.78 7.75 -2.59
N MET A 233 -17.15 7.68 -3.76
CA MET A 233 -15.74 7.34 -3.85
C MET A 233 -14.88 8.45 -3.21
N GLY A 234 -15.15 9.71 -3.54
CA GLY A 234 -14.36 10.86 -3.11
C GLY A 234 -14.39 11.12 -1.61
N PHE A 235 -15.58 11.16 -1.01
CA PHE A 235 -15.74 11.62 0.37
C PHE A 235 -16.08 10.51 1.37
N PHE A 236 -16.76 9.44 0.93
CA PHE A 236 -17.15 8.36 1.83
C PHE A 236 -16.13 7.21 1.88
N VAL A 237 -15.75 6.67 0.71
CA VAL A 237 -14.81 5.54 0.58
C VAL A 237 -13.36 6.00 0.72
N LYS A 238 -13.00 7.13 0.10
CA LYS A 238 -11.65 7.74 0.14
C LYS A 238 -10.53 6.80 -0.34
N LYS A 239 -10.83 5.86 -1.23
CA LYS A 239 -9.87 4.94 -1.87
C LYS A 239 -9.96 5.10 -3.38
N PHE A 240 -8.82 5.31 -4.05
CA PHE A 240 -8.74 5.51 -5.50
C PHE A 240 -7.64 4.65 -6.11
N VAL A 241 -7.77 4.38 -7.41
CA VAL A 241 -6.67 3.81 -8.16
C VAL A 241 -5.56 4.85 -8.23
N ALA A 242 -4.42 4.51 -7.64
CA ALA A 242 -3.27 5.39 -7.48
C ALA A 242 -2.01 4.72 -8.04
N ALA A 243 -0.94 5.49 -8.23
CA ALA A 243 0.35 4.97 -8.70
C ALA A 243 0.93 3.95 -7.70
N SER A 244 0.75 4.19 -6.40
CA SER A 244 1.11 3.24 -5.34
C SER A 244 0.51 1.84 -5.58
N ASN A 245 -0.76 1.75 -5.97
CA ASN A 245 -1.39 0.45 -6.24
C ASN A 245 -0.76 -0.27 -7.44
N LEU A 246 -0.32 0.49 -8.47
CA LEU A 246 0.41 -0.07 -9.59
C LEU A 246 1.81 -0.53 -9.16
N PHE A 247 2.51 0.25 -8.35
CA PHE A 247 3.81 -0.13 -7.82
C PHE A 247 3.72 -1.37 -6.93
N SER A 248 2.71 -1.49 -6.06
CA SER A 248 2.50 -2.70 -5.26
C SER A 248 2.24 -3.94 -6.12
N LEU A 249 1.60 -3.81 -7.29
CA LEU A 249 1.47 -4.92 -8.26
C LEU A 249 2.81 -5.27 -8.90
N ILE A 250 3.56 -4.24 -9.32
CA ILE A 250 4.88 -4.39 -9.96
C ILE A 250 5.87 -5.06 -9.00
N THR A 251 5.92 -4.65 -7.73
CA THR A 251 6.83 -5.17 -6.71
C THR A 251 6.30 -6.43 -6.02
N LEU A 252 5.14 -6.96 -6.45
CA LEU A 252 4.46 -8.11 -5.86
C LEU A 252 4.13 -7.95 -4.36
N GLN A 253 3.97 -6.71 -3.91
CA GLN A 253 3.60 -6.36 -2.53
C GLN A 253 2.08 -6.35 -2.36
N ILE A 254 1.45 -7.47 -2.68
CA ILE A 254 -0.01 -7.62 -2.65
C ILE A 254 -0.47 -7.72 -1.19
N PRO A 255 -1.46 -6.92 -0.74
CA PRO A 255 -2.00 -7.02 0.60
C PRO A 255 -2.74 -8.33 0.82
N GLY A 256 -2.84 -8.78 2.08
CA GLY A 256 -3.62 -9.98 2.42
C GLY A 256 -5.09 -9.85 2.00
N LEU A 257 -5.77 -10.99 1.83
CA LEU A 257 -7.21 -11.07 1.48
C LEU A 257 -8.14 -10.35 2.49
N THR A 258 -7.59 -9.98 3.66
CA THR A 258 -8.26 -9.18 4.67
C THR A 258 -8.61 -7.76 4.17
N ASN A 259 -7.86 -7.21 3.21
CA ASN A 259 -8.11 -5.90 2.60
C ASN A 259 -8.99 -6.01 1.34
N LEU A 260 -10.26 -6.37 1.53
CA LEU A 260 -11.21 -6.58 0.42
C LEU A 260 -11.31 -5.37 -0.51
N GLY A 261 -11.25 -4.16 0.04
CA GLY A 261 -11.34 -2.93 -0.73
C GLY A 261 -10.27 -2.80 -1.82
N TRP A 262 -9.03 -3.21 -1.53
CA TRP A 262 -7.96 -3.20 -2.53
C TRP A 262 -8.28 -4.13 -3.71
N TYR A 263 -8.82 -5.33 -3.44
CA TYR A 263 -9.18 -6.31 -4.47
C TYR A 263 -10.37 -5.86 -5.31
N VAL A 264 -11.37 -5.23 -4.71
CA VAL A 264 -12.50 -4.65 -5.47
C VAL A 264 -12.01 -3.53 -6.38
N LEU A 265 -11.15 -2.66 -5.86
CA LEU A 265 -10.63 -1.51 -6.60
C LEU A 265 -9.73 -1.94 -7.76
N ILE A 266 -8.71 -2.77 -7.50
CA ILE A 266 -7.73 -3.19 -8.51
C ILE A 266 -8.30 -4.29 -9.39
N GLY A 267 -8.85 -5.34 -8.80
CA GLY A 267 -9.47 -6.44 -9.53
C GLY A 267 -10.64 -5.99 -10.38
N GLY A 268 -11.50 -5.10 -9.87
CA GLY A 268 -12.60 -4.53 -10.64
C GLY A 268 -12.11 -3.65 -11.80
N THR A 269 -11.11 -2.79 -11.56
CA THR A 269 -10.59 -1.89 -12.60
C THR A 269 -9.88 -2.65 -13.71
N LEU A 270 -8.96 -3.54 -13.35
CA LEU A 270 -8.26 -4.40 -14.32
C LEU A 270 -9.24 -5.36 -15.00
N GLY A 271 -10.20 -5.89 -14.27
CA GLY A 271 -11.26 -6.74 -14.79
C GLY A 271 -12.07 -6.05 -15.90
N PHE A 272 -12.43 -4.77 -15.74
CA PHE A 272 -13.09 -4.03 -16.81
C PHE A 272 -12.23 -3.88 -18.06
N ILE A 273 -10.93 -3.63 -17.90
CA ILE A 273 -9.99 -3.49 -19.03
C ILE A 273 -9.85 -4.83 -19.76
N VAL A 274 -9.60 -5.92 -19.02
CA VAL A 274 -9.32 -7.25 -19.59
C VAL A 274 -10.57 -7.88 -20.20
N LEU A 275 -11.72 -7.81 -19.51
CA LEU A 275 -12.94 -8.49 -19.94
C LEU A 275 -13.74 -7.70 -20.97
N LEU A 276 -13.78 -6.37 -20.86
CA LEU A 276 -14.64 -5.52 -21.70
C LEU A 276 -13.85 -4.66 -22.69
N GLY A 277 -12.51 -4.64 -22.60
CA GLY A 277 -11.66 -3.77 -23.42
C GLY A 277 -11.87 -2.28 -23.14
N LYS A 278 -12.45 -1.92 -21.99
CA LYS A 278 -12.92 -0.56 -21.67
C LYS A 278 -12.42 -0.11 -20.31
N ASN A 279 -11.92 1.12 -20.24
CA ASN A 279 -11.60 1.77 -18.97
C ASN A 279 -12.87 2.36 -18.33
N ILE A 280 -13.73 1.48 -17.81
CA ILE A 280 -14.98 1.87 -17.12
C ILE A 280 -14.68 2.64 -15.84
N TYR A 281 -13.57 2.34 -15.16
CA TYR A 281 -13.16 3.05 -13.96
C TYR A 281 -13.05 4.55 -14.21
N CYS A 282 -12.22 4.98 -15.16
CA CYS A 282 -12.07 6.40 -15.48
C CYS A 282 -13.35 7.04 -16.03
N ALA A 283 -14.20 6.27 -16.72
CA ALA A 283 -15.39 6.80 -17.37
C ALA A 283 -16.61 6.98 -16.44
N TRP A 284 -16.69 6.22 -15.34
CA TRP A 284 -17.88 6.12 -14.48
C TRP A 284 -17.63 6.10 -12.97
N ILE A 285 -16.41 5.76 -12.51
CA ILE A 285 -16.11 5.50 -11.09
C ILE A 285 -15.08 6.49 -10.53
N CYS A 286 -14.14 6.95 -11.36
CA CYS A 286 -13.04 7.78 -10.91
C CYS A 286 -13.57 9.16 -10.48
N PRO A 287 -13.41 9.54 -9.19
CA PRO A 287 -13.91 10.82 -8.71
C PRO A 287 -13.12 11.99 -9.28
N PHE A 288 -11.83 11.80 -9.60
CA PHE A 288 -11.04 12.82 -10.29
C PHE A 288 -11.58 13.10 -11.70
N GLY A 289 -11.90 12.05 -12.46
CA GLY A 289 -12.55 12.20 -13.77
C GLY A 289 -13.92 12.87 -13.67
N ALA A 290 -14.71 12.48 -12.66
CA ALA A 290 -15.99 13.13 -12.39
C ALA A 290 -15.83 14.63 -12.07
N ALA A 291 -14.87 14.98 -11.21
CA ALA A 291 -14.58 16.37 -10.85
C ALA A 291 -14.15 17.19 -12.07
N GLN A 292 -13.22 16.65 -12.89
CA GLN A 292 -12.80 17.30 -14.13
C GLN A 292 -13.98 17.57 -15.07
N GLU A 293 -14.87 16.59 -15.26
CA GLU A 293 -16.02 16.74 -16.14
C GLU A 293 -17.02 17.77 -15.60
N VAL A 294 -17.28 17.77 -14.28
CA VAL A 294 -18.16 18.74 -13.62
C VAL A 294 -17.59 20.16 -13.72
N ILE A 295 -16.30 20.35 -13.42
CA ILE A 295 -15.62 21.64 -13.54
C ILE A 295 -15.65 22.13 -14.98
N ASN A 296 -15.36 21.26 -15.95
CA ASN A 296 -15.37 21.62 -17.36
C ASN A 296 -16.76 22.09 -17.84
N LYS A 297 -17.83 21.42 -17.39
CA LYS A 297 -19.22 21.81 -17.67
C LYS A 297 -19.61 23.12 -16.98
N ALA A 298 -19.22 23.30 -15.72
CA ALA A 298 -19.54 24.50 -14.95
C ALA A 298 -18.79 25.74 -15.46
N ALA A 299 -17.52 25.59 -15.83
CA ALA A 299 -16.70 26.68 -16.36
C ALA A 299 -17.01 27.00 -17.83
N GLY A 300 -17.74 26.13 -18.54
CA GLY A 300 -18.09 26.33 -19.94
C GLY A 300 -16.86 26.41 -20.85
N PHE A 301 -15.76 25.72 -20.51
CA PHE A 301 -14.54 25.77 -21.30
C PHE A 301 -14.83 25.30 -22.73
N LYS A 302 -14.47 26.13 -23.70
CA LYS A 302 -14.56 25.78 -25.11
C LYS A 302 -13.45 24.78 -25.44
N SER A 303 -13.77 23.81 -26.30
CA SER A 303 -12.76 22.89 -26.83
C SER A 303 -11.62 23.69 -27.47
N LEU A 304 -10.38 23.39 -27.09
CA LEU A 304 -9.18 24.10 -27.53
C LEU A 304 -8.83 23.89 -29.02
N GLY A 305 -9.73 23.33 -29.84
CA GLY A 305 -9.54 23.21 -31.29
C GLY A 305 -8.28 22.45 -31.69
N ILE A 306 -7.78 21.55 -30.85
CA ILE A 306 -6.50 20.86 -31.04
C ILE A 306 -6.59 19.95 -32.28
N SER A 307 -5.60 20.06 -33.18
CA SER A 307 -5.61 19.27 -34.40
C SER A 307 -5.53 17.76 -34.10
N PRO A 308 -6.12 16.90 -34.96
CA PRO A 308 -6.07 15.44 -34.77
C PRO A 308 -4.64 14.89 -34.70
N GLN A 309 -3.70 15.49 -35.44
CA GLN A 309 -2.29 15.08 -35.46
C GLN A 309 -1.59 15.37 -34.13
N VAL A 310 -1.83 16.55 -33.55
CA VAL A 310 -1.28 16.94 -32.24
C VAL A 310 -1.88 16.05 -31.15
N THR A 311 -3.18 15.78 -31.21
CA THR A 311 -3.87 14.86 -30.29
C THR A 311 -3.27 13.45 -30.34
N LYS A 312 -2.91 12.97 -31.53
CA LYS A 312 -2.28 11.65 -31.72
C LYS A 312 -0.91 11.58 -31.03
N LYS A 313 -0.09 12.63 -31.14
CA LYS A 313 1.20 12.72 -30.44
C LYS A 313 1.05 12.86 -28.93
N LEU A 314 0.12 13.69 -28.45
CA LEU A 314 -0.16 13.87 -27.02
C LEU A 314 -0.59 12.58 -26.33
N LYS A 315 -1.30 11.68 -27.04
CA LYS A 315 -1.65 10.35 -26.51
C LYS A 315 -0.43 9.49 -26.19
N LEU A 316 0.73 9.75 -26.80
CA LEU A 316 1.99 9.06 -26.49
C LEU A 316 2.69 9.63 -25.26
N ALA A 317 2.33 10.84 -24.80
CA ALA A 317 2.98 11.47 -23.66
C ALA A 317 2.75 10.66 -22.37
N ALA A 318 1.49 10.30 -22.08
CA ALA A 318 1.16 9.53 -20.87
C ALA A 318 1.92 8.19 -20.74
N PRO A 319 1.93 7.28 -21.74
CA PRO A 319 2.71 6.06 -21.65
C PRO A 319 4.22 6.31 -21.61
N THR A 320 4.71 7.37 -22.25
CA THR A 320 6.14 7.75 -22.18
C THR A 320 6.52 8.23 -20.79
N ILE A 321 5.70 9.08 -20.16
CA ILE A 321 5.93 9.56 -18.79
C ILE A 321 5.90 8.37 -17.82
N LEU A 322 4.94 7.46 -17.96
CA LEU A 322 4.88 6.25 -17.14
C LEU A 322 6.13 5.38 -17.33
N TRP A 323 6.58 5.21 -18.56
CA TRP A 323 7.80 4.47 -18.86
C TRP A 323 9.04 5.11 -18.22
N VAL A 324 9.20 6.43 -18.33
CA VAL A 324 10.29 7.18 -17.69
C VAL A 324 10.24 6.98 -16.17
N ALA A 325 9.05 7.06 -15.56
CA ALA A 325 8.89 6.80 -14.14
C ALA A 325 9.34 5.38 -13.79
N ILE A 326 8.90 4.34 -14.50
CA ILE A 326 9.32 2.96 -14.22
C ILE A 326 10.84 2.81 -14.33
N MET A 327 11.47 3.39 -15.35
CA MET A 327 12.92 3.35 -15.54
C MET A 327 13.67 4.03 -14.38
N LEU A 328 13.23 5.23 -13.99
CA LEU A 328 13.82 5.95 -12.86
C LEU A 328 13.64 5.17 -11.54
N GLY A 329 12.48 4.55 -11.33
CA GLY A 329 12.17 3.84 -10.08
C GLY A 329 12.99 2.58 -9.95
N THR A 330 13.20 1.89 -11.07
CA THR A 330 14.13 0.76 -11.17
C THR A 330 15.56 1.20 -10.88
N PHE A 331 16.02 2.30 -11.48
CA PHE A 331 17.39 2.80 -11.32
C PHE A 331 17.69 3.26 -9.89
N LEU A 332 16.74 3.94 -9.25
CA LEU A 332 16.85 4.39 -7.86
C LEU A 332 16.66 3.25 -6.85
N GLY A 333 16.08 2.12 -7.27
CA GLY A 333 15.72 1.01 -6.40
C GLY A 333 14.60 1.34 -5.41
N ASP A 334 13.86 2.42 -5.65
CA ASP A 334 12.78 2.89 -4.79
C ASP A 334 11.69 3.59 -5.63
N TYR A 335 10.62 2.84 -5.93
CA TYR A 335 9.46 3.37 -6.66
C TYR A 335 8.62 4.34 -5.83
N GLY A 336 8.75 4.36 -4.49
CA GLY A 336 8.02 5.27 -3.61
C GLY A 336 8.43 6.73 -3.82
N THR A 337 9.69 6.97 -4.21
CA THR A 337 10.21 8.31 -4.53
C THR A 337 9.54 8.95 -5.75
N LEU A 338 8.90 8.15 -6.60
CA LEU A 338 8.26 8.61 -7.83
C LEU A 338 6.77 8.84 -7.69
N ASP A 339 6.21 8.51 -6.53
CA ASP A 339 4.81 8.74 -6.28
C ASP A 339 4.56 10.22 -5.99
N TYR A 340 4.23 10.96 -7.03
CA TYR A 340 3.72 12.31 -6.90
C TYR A 340 2.21 12.26 -6.72
N GLN A 341 1.77 12.15 -5.46
CA GLN A 341 0.39 12.39 -5.09
C GLN A 341 0.30 13.72 -4.33
N PRO A 342 -0.43 14.72 -4.86
CA PRO A 342 -0.59 16.00 -4.18
C PRO A 342 -1.49 15.95 -2.94
N PHE A 343 -1.94 14.75 -2.52
CA PHE A 343 -2.79 14.53 -1.35
C PHE A 343 -2.56 13.15 -0.73
#